data_AF-A0A955PUN1-F1
#
_entry.id   AF-A0A955PUN1-F1
#
_cell.length_a   1.000
_cell.length_b   1.000
_cell.length_c   1.000
_cell.angle_alpha   90.00
_cell.angle_beta   90.00
_cell.angle_gamma   90.00
#
_symmetry.space_group_name_H-M   'P 1'
#
loop_
_entity.id
_entity.type
_entity.pdbx_description
1 polymer ?
#
loop_
_entity_poly.entity_id
_entity_poly.type
_entity_poly.pdbx_seq_one_letter_code
_entity_poly.pdbx_strand_id
1 'polypeptide(L)'
;FLHKATDGFNRMSVHKSGAFLQQCFAVHPLCLNVKLVSPPQIVGVLCTNCRMRHRLTLPQVPVCTEASTEPANHELFLLQGCVQSHPHEVRVSMVHIEQSLVEFKCGSCQRTYELDVALFETHQS
;
A
#
# COMPACT_ATOMS: atom_id res chain seq x y z
N PHE A 1 -19.15 37.48 -25.19
CA PHE A 1 -19.75 36.79 -24.03
C PHE A 1 -19.89 35.31 -24.35
N LEU A 2 -18.93 34.47 -23.98
CA LEU A 2 -19.22 33.07 -23.71
C LEU A 2 -18.14 32.52 -22.77
N HIS A 3 -18.58 32.04 -21.62
CA HIS A 3 -17.82 31.48 -20.53
C HIS A 3 -16.97 30.28 -20.99
N LYS A 4 -15.66 30.29 -20.70
CA LYS A 4 -14.93 29.04 -20.44
C LYS A 4 -14.72 28.94 -18.94
N ALA A 5 -15.56 28.09 -18.35
CA ALA A 5 -15.47 27.67 -16.98
C ALA A 5 -14.10 27.02 -16.71
N THR A 6 -13.59 27.33 -15.54
CA THR A 6 -12.53 26.69 -14.79
C THR A 6 -12.65 25.17 -14.80
N ASP A 7 -11.64 24.48 -15.36
CA ASP A 7 -11.31 23.13 -14.94
C ASP A 7 -9.92 23.17 -14.30
N GLY A 8 -9.93 23.58 -13.02
CA GLY A 8 -8.79 23.41 -12.15
C GLY A 8 -8.70 21.94 -11.76
N PHE A 9 -8.20 21.11 -12.67
CA PHE A 9 -7.81 19.74 -12.36
C PHE A 9 -6.70 19.83 -11.31
N ASN A 10 -7.07 19.67 -10.04
CA ASN A 10 -6.17 19.70 -8.90
C ASN A 10 -5.06 18.67 -9.16
N ARG A 11 -3.89 19.14 -9.59
CA ARG A 11 -2.68 18.32 -9.78
C ARG A 11 -2.22 17.87 -8.40
N MET A 12 -2.90 16.87 -7.83
CA MET A 12 -2.37 16.15 -6.66
C MET A 12 -1.03 15.58 -7.09
N SER A 13 0.05 16.11 -6.51
CA SER A 13 1.40 15.62 -6.80
C SER A 13 1.47 14.17 -6.34
N VAL A 14 1.74 13.27 -7.29
CA VAL A 14 2.00 11.86 -6.99
C VAL A 14 3.50 11.71 -6.86
N HIS A 15 3.96 11.41 -5.64
CA HIS A 15 5.37 11.19 -5.37
C HIS A 15 5.68 9.71 -5.48
N LYS A 16 6.49 9.33 -6.48
CA LYS A 16 6.93 7.95 -6.71
C LYS A 16 8.18 7.64 -5.89
N SER A 17 8.05 7.63 -4.57
CA SER A 17 9.15 7.36 -3.65
C SER A 17 8.64 6.73 -2.35
N GLY A 18 9.35 5.70 -1.88
CA GLY A 18 9.08 5.04 -0.61
C GLY A 18 9.43 5.89 0.62
N ALA A 19 10.26 6.92 0.45
CA ALA A 19 10.69 7.79 1.54
C ALA A 19 9.50 8.46 2.26
N PHE A 20 8.43 8.83 1.53
CA PHE A 20 7.23 9.42 2.12
C PHE A 20 6.46 8.43 3.00
N LEU A 21 6.36 7.17 2.58
CA LEU A 21 5.75 6.12 3.41
C LEU A 21 6.61 5.87 4.66
N GLN A 22 7.93 5.78 4.50
CA GLN A 22 8.85 5.58 5.62
C GLN A 22 8.79 6.73 6.62
N GLN A 23 8.78 7.97 6.15
CA GLN A 23 8.62 9.15 7.02
C GLN A 23 7.25 9.14 7.71
N CYS A 24 6.18 8.82 6.98
CA CYS A 24 4.85 8.72 7.54
C CYS A 24 4.79 7.64 8.64
N PHE A 25 5.43 6.50 8.42
CA PHE A 25 5.53 5.42 9.40
C PHE A 25 6.37 5.81 10.62
N ALA A 26 7.52 6.47 10.41
CA ALA A 26 8.39 6.92 11.51
C ALA A 26 7.68 7.91 12.45
N VAL A 27 6.81 8.78 11.90
CA VAL A 27 6.07 9.77 12.70
C VAL A 27 4.73 9.20 13.22
N HIS A 28 4.06 8.35 12.45
CA HIS A 28 2.71 7.84 12.74
C HIS A 28 2.61 6.30 12.64
N PRO A 29 3.40 5.54 13.43
CA PRO A 29 3.54 4.10 13.25
C PRO A 29 2.24 3.32 13.47
N LEU A 30 1.28 3.88 14.22
CA LEU A 30 0.00 3.23 14.53
C LEU A 30 -1.17 3.71 13.67
N CYS A 31 -0.96 4.70 12.79
CA CYS A 31 -2.04 5.34 12.04
C CYS A 31 -2.15 4.89 10.58
N LEU A 32 -1.21 4.09 10.08
CA LEU A 32 -1.17 3.59 8.71
C LEU A 32 -2.02 2.32 8.56
N ASN A 33 -3.25 2.50 8.06
CA ASN A 33 -4.23 1.44 7.92
C ASN A 33 -4.36 1.01 6.46
N VAL A 34 -4.48 -0.29 6.22
CA VAL A 34 -4.80 -0.81 4.89
C VAL A 34 -6.27 -0.51 4.58
N LYS A 35 -6.53 0.09 3.42
CA LYS A 35 -7.89 0.47 2.97
C LYS A 35 -8.33 -0.28 1.73
N LEU A 36 -7.37 -0.75 0.94
CA LEU A 36 -7.64 -1.45 -0.30
C LEU A 36 -6.58 -2.52 -0.49
N VAL A 37 -7.02 -3.71 -0.88
CA VAL A 37 -6.15 -4.73 -1.47
C VAL A 37 -6.81 -5.16 -2.76
N SER A 38 -6.13 -4.89 -3.87
CA SER A 38 -6.58 -5.26 -5.21
C SER A 38 -5.52 -6.17 -5.85
N PRO A 39 -5.65 -7.49 -5.66
CA PRO A 39 -4.80 -8.45 -6.32
C PRO A 39 -4.86 -8.30 -7.84
N PRO A 40 -3.76 -8.63 -8.55
CA PRO A 40 -2.59 -9.35 -8.04
C PRO A 40 -1.49 -8.45 -7.46
N GLN A 41 -1.67 -7.13 -7.36
CA GLN A 41 -0.52 -6.23 -7.20
C GLN A 41 -0.68 -5.06 -6.25
N ILE A 42 -1.90 -4.62 -5.94
CA ILE A 42 -2.09 -3.28 -5.37
C ILE A 42 -2.50 -3.35 -3.92
N VAL A 43 -1.78 -2.62 -3.06
CA VAL A 43 -2.17 -2.35 -1.68
C VAL A 43 -2.27 -0.84 -1.47
N GLY A 44 -3.43 -0.39 -0.99
CA GLY A 44 -3.69 0.99 -0.63
C GLY A 44 -3.66 1.17 0.88
N VAL A 45 -2.82 2.08 1.35
CA VAL A 45 -2.65 2.45 2.76
C VAL A 45 -3.05 3.90 2.96
N LEU A 46 -3.78 4.18 4.04
CA LEU A 46 -4.15 5.52 4.45
C LEU A 46 -3.59 5.79 5.85
N CYS A 47 -2.86 6.89 6.00
CA CYS A 47 -2.56 7.41 7.32
C CYS A 47 -3.76 8.19 7.85
N THR A 48 -4.34 7.75 8.96
CA THR A 48 -5.49 8.44 9.57
C THR A 48 -5.12 9.77 10.23
N ASN A 49 -3.83 10.01 10.51
CA ASN A 49 -3.37 11.26 11.11
C ASN A 49 -3.10 12.36 10.06
N CYS A 50 -2.15 12.14 9.16
CA CYS A 50 -1.80 13.15 8.14
C CYS A 50 -2.64 13.06 6.85
N ARG A 51 -3.56 12.09 6.76
CA ARG A 51 -4.45 11.84 5.60
C ARG A 51 -3.74 11.54 4.28
N MET A 52 -2.42 11.30 4.31
CA MET A 52 -1.68 10.84 3.14
C MET A 52 -2.12 9.43 2.73
N ARG A 53 -2.26 9.24 1.42
CA ARG A 53 -2.59 7.95 0.80
C ARG A 53 -1.35 7.40 0.13
N HIS A 54 -0.98 6.19 0.49
CA HIS A 54 0.15 5.47 -0.10
C HIS A 54 -0.38 4.29 -0.90
N ARG A 55 0.02 4.18 -2.16
CA ARG A 55 -0.27 3.06 -3.04
C ARG A 55 1.02 2.28 -3.25
N LEU A 56 0.96 0.99 -2.95
CA LEU A 56 2.05 0.04 -3.12
C LEU A 56 1.70 -0.87 -4.27
N THR A 57 2.64 -1.03 -5.20
CA THR A 57 2.53 -1.99 -6.30
C THR A 57 3.57 -3.07 -6.06
N LEU A 58 3.11 -4.32 -5.90
CA LEU A 58 3.96 -5.49 -5.78
C LEU A 58 4.60 -5.85 -7.14
N PRO A 59 5.79 -6.48 -7.15
CA PRO A 59 6.40 -6.95 -8.39
C PRO A 59 5.53 -8.01 -9.08
N GLN A 60 5.36 -7.90 -10.39
CA GLN A 60 4.86 -9.02 -11.18
C GLN A 60 6.04 -9.93 -11.52
N VAL A 61 6.03 -11.13 -10.99
CA VAL A 61 6.94 -12.17 -11.49
C VAL A 61 6.36 -12.65 -12.83
N PRO A 62 7.05 -12.47 -13.97
CA PRO A 62 6.61 -13.07 -15.20
C PRO A 62 6.57 -14.59 -14.99
N VAL A 63 5.45 -15.22 -15.33
CA VAL A 63 5.29 -16.67 -15.27
C VAL A 63 6.19 -17.29 -16.35
N CYS A 64 7.49 -17.36 -16.09
CA CYS A 64 8.34 -18.34 -16.75
C CYS A 64 7.99 -19.68 -16.10
N THR A 65 7.50 -20.59 -16.94
CA THR A 65 7.39 -22.02 -16.66
C THR A 65 8.67 -22.50 -15.97
N GLU A 66 8.58 -23.52 -15.12
CA GLU A 66 9.70 -24.23 -14.47
C GLU A 66 10.53 -23.47 -13.40
N ALA A 67 9.90 -23.11 -12.28
CA ALA A 67 10.30 -23.45 -10.90
C ALA A 67 9.74 -22.46 -9.86
N SER A 68 8.82 -22.95 -9.02
CA SER A 68 8.49 -22.49 -7.66
C SER A 68 8.59 -20.99 -7.35
N THR A 69 7.66 -20.17 -7.85
CA THR A 69 7.50 -18.77 -7.40
C THR A 69 6.03 -18.39 -7.21
N GLU A 70 5.33 -19.15 -6.37
CA GLU A 70 3.93 -18.89 -5.98
C GLU A 70 3.69 -18.01 -4.71
N PRO A 71 4.67 -17.65 -3.85
CA PRO A 71 4.34 -17.13 -2.51
C PRO A 71 3.81 -15.69 -2.51
N ALA A 72 4.32 -14.80 -3.36
CA ALA A 72 3.99 -13.37 -3.32
C ALA A 72 2.51 -13.08 -3.66
N ASN A 73 1.94 -13.80 -4.64
CA ASN A 73 0.52 -13.70 -4.95
C ASN A 73 -0.32 -14.28 -3.81
N HIS A 74 0.09 -15.41 -3.23
CA HIS A 74 -0.64 -16.07 -2.15
C HIS A 74 -0.75 -15.19 -0.90
N GLU A 75 0.34 -14.57 -0.47
CA GLU A 75 0.37 -13.63 0.66
C GLU A 75 -0.60 -12.45 0.45
N LEU A 76 -0.64 -11.89 -0.77
CA LEU A 76 -1.56 -10.81 -1.09
C LEU A 76 -3.04 -11.23 -1.04
N PHE A 77 -3.37 -12.46 -1.48
CA PHE A 77 -4.74 -13.00 -1.36
C PHE A 77 -5.12 -13.25 0.11
N LEU A 78 -4.19 -13.74 0.94
CA LEU A 78 -4.42 -13.91 2.38
C LEU A 78 -4.62 -12.56 3.08
N LEU A 79 -3.81 -11.55 2.73
CA LEU A 79 -3.97 -10.18 3.21
C LEU A 79 -5.32 -9.61 2.78
N GLN A 80 -5.73 -9.81 1.52
CA GLN A 80 -7.04 -9.37 1.02
C GLN A 80 -8.18 -9.95 1.85
N GLY A 81 -8.18 -11.26 2.08
CA GLY A 81 -9.19 -11.91 2.91
C GLY A 81 -9.18 -11.36 4.33
N CYS A 82 -8.01 -11.11 4.91
CA CYS A 82 -7.87 -10.53 6.24
C CYS A 82 -8.43 -9.10 6.32
N VAL A 83 -8.16 -8.26 5.32
CA VAL A 83 -8.68 -6.88 5.23
C VAL A 83 -10.20 -6.88 5.03
N GLN A 84 -10.75 -7.83 4.27
CA GLN A 84 -12.20 -7.98 4.10
C GLN A 84 -12.89 -8.38 5.40
N SER A 85 -12.28 -9.28 6.19
CA SER A 85 -12.81 -9.67 7.50
C SER A 85 -12.58 -8.60 8.58
N HIS A 86 -11.47 -7.87 8.53
CA HIS A 86 -11.06 -6.90 9.57
C HIS A 86 -10.60 -5.55 8.97
N PRO A 87 -11.51 -4.77 8.37
CA PRO A 87 -11.19 -3.59 7.55
C PRO A 87 -10.52 -2.41 8.27
N HIS A 88 -10.51 -2.44 9.61
CA HIS A 88 -9.94 -1.38 10.45
C HIS A 88 -8.76 -1.86 11.31
N GLU A 89 -8.41 -3.14 11.22
CA GLU A 89 -7.47 -3.78 12.14
C GLU A 89 -6.13 -4.10 11.49
N VAL A 90 -6.07 -4.06 10.15
CA VAL A 90 -4.87 -4.33 9.37
C VAL A 90 -4.10 -3.04 9.16
N ARG A 91 -2.87 -3.00 9.69
CA ARG A 91 -2.00 -1.82 9.68
C ARG A 91 -0.59 -2.17 9.22
N VAL A 92 0.13 -1.16 8.77
CA VAL A 92 1.57 -1.30 8.51
C VAL A 92 2.29 -1.47 9.85
N SER A 93 3.12 -2.50 9.96
CA SER A 93 3.95 -2.77 11.14
C SER A 93 5.43 -2.51 10.89
N MET A 94 5.87 -2.50 9.63
CA MET A 94 7.26 -2.27 9.27
C MET A 94 7.39 -1.74 7.84
N VAL A 95 8.40 -0.90 7.58
CA VAL A 95 8.73 -0.37 6.25
C VAL A 95 10.25 -0.39 6.07
N HIS A 96 10.74 -1.18 5.12
CA HIS A 96 12.15 -1.23 4.73
C HIS A 96 12.31 -0.80 3.27
N ILE A 97 12.67 0.47 3.05
CA ILE A 97 12.78 1.03 1.69
C ILE A 97 13.97 0.46 0.92
N GLU A 98 15.10 0.18 1.60
CA GLU A 98 16.29 -0.39 0.96
C GLU A 98 16.04 -1.80 0.38
N GLN A 99 15.21 -2.58 1.08
CA GLN A 99 14.82 -3.93 0.66
C GLN A 99 13.50 -3.93 -0.12
N SER A 100 12.88 -2.76 -0.31
CA SER A 100 11.55 -2.64 -0.92
C SER A 100 10.50 -3.53 -0.25
N LEU A 101 10.54 -3.64 1.07
CA LEU A 101 9.74 -4.60 1.84
C LEU A 101 8.79 -3.85 2.79
N VAL A 102 7.53 -4.28 2.85
CA VAL A 102 6.54 -3.72 3.79
C VAL A 102 5.83 -4.85 4.52
N GLU A 103 5.75 -4.72 5.84
CA GLU A 103 5.06 -5.66 6.70
C GLU A 103 3.71 -5.09 7.15
N PHE A 104 2.69 -5.95 7.15
CA PHE A 104 1.35 -5.66 7.63
C PHE A 104 1.00 -6.59 8.78
N LYS A 105 0.35 -6.05 9.80
CA LYS A 105 -0.14 -6.82 10.94
C LYS A 105 -1.61 -6.57 11.17
N CYS A 106 -2.38 -7.65 11.35
CA CYS A 106 -3.77 -7.58 11.78
C CYS A 106 -3.86 -7.61 13.31
N GLY A 107 -4.54 -6.63 13.92
CA GLY A 107 -4.81 -6.60 15.35
C GLY A 107 -5.67 -7.76 15.84
N SER A 108 -6.71 -8.12 15.08
CA SER A 108 -7.66 -9.17 15.45
C SER A 108 -7.09 -10.59 15.28
N CYS A 109 -6.44 -10.90 14.16
CA CYS A 109 -5.88 -12.22 13.91
C CYS A 109 -4.46 -12.41 14.47
N GLN A 110 -3.77 -11.32 14.82
CA GLN A 110 -2.34 -11.29 15.13
C GLN A 110 -1.42 -11.85 14.03
N ARG A 111 -1.95 -12.03 12.81
CA ARG A 111 -1.18 -12.46 11.64
C ARG A 111 -0.38 -11.30 11.08
N THR A 112 0.79 -11.65 10.56
CA THR A 112 1.72 -10.77 9.88
C THR A 112 1.83 -11.20 8.42
N TYR A 113 1.90 -10.24 7.51
CA TYR A 113 2.01 -10.43 6.07
C TYR A 113 3.17 -9.58 5.56
N GLU A 114 4.11 -10.17 4.85
CA GLU A 114 5.28 -9.48 4.35
C GLU A 114 5.21 -9.42 2.82
N LEU A 115 5.31 -8.22 2.25
CA LEU A 115 5.16 -8.02 0.80
C LEU A 115 6.33 -7.22 0.23
N ASP A 116 6.93 -7.75 -0.84
CA ASP A 116 7.84 -7.01 -1.71
C ASP A 116 7.07 -5.95 -2.51
N VAL A 117 7.64 -4.76 -2.65
CA VAL A 117 7.01 -3.60 -3.28
C VAL A 117 7.88 -3.09 -4.42
N ALA A 118 7.44 -3.28 -5.66
CA ALA A 118 8.13 -2.75 -6.84
C ALA A 118 7.99 -1.22 -6.98
N LEU A 119 6.87 -0.64 -6.54
CA LEU A 119 6.63 0.80 -6.67
C LEU A 119 5.85 1.35 -5.47
N PHE A 120 6.37 2.45 -4.93
CA PHE A 120 5.75 3.26 -3.89
C PHE A 120 5.22 4.55 -4.50
N GLU A 121 3.94 4.85 -4.29
CA GLU A 121 3.31 6.09 -4.71
C GLU A 121 2.64 6.75 -3.52
N THR A 122 2.86 8.04 -3.32
CA THR A 122 2.18 8.83 -2.27
C THR A 122 1.37 9.94 -2.91
N HIS A 123 0.11 10.03 -2.52
CA HIS A 123 -0.84 11.06 -2.92
C HIS A 123 -1.15 11.92 -1.70
N GLN A 124 -0.82 13.21 -1.81
CA GLN A 124 -1.25 14.21 -0.84
C GLN A 124 -2.60 14.77 -1.29
N SER A 125 -3.60 14.70 -0.41
CA SER A 125 -4.89 15.36 -0.56
C SER A 125 -4.83 16.81 -0.12
#